data_AF-A0A975TM82-F1
#
_entry.id   AF-A0A975TM82-F1
#
_cell.length_a   1.000
_cell.length_b   1.000
_cell.length_c   1.000
_cell.angle_alpha   90.00
_cell.angle_beta   90.00
_cell.angle_gamma   90.00
#
_symmetry.space_group_name_H-M   'P 1'
#
loop_
_entity.id
_entity.type
_entity.pdbx_description
1 polymer ?
#
loop_
_entity_poly.entity_id
_entity_poly.type
_entity_poly.pdbx_seq_one_letter_code
_entity_poly.pdbx_strand_id
1 'polypeptide(L)'
;MPKAIGQRQEATVSHRMNFWGRPSGNSTVSWDYKSQKWVVKRPDDGSPALHRTVRCEVCNQSLRYAIHSVEATRRRQARRRAGAYAGLVVLLVSLTGLINVTDAGPVRIALTVTGILAGAVVGWVCMLATMYDTGVTGHGAGWPGATKHAVELVEPRPEGMPELVCERCGHREEYPWGSQYRKGFVEKQYQAAATRLENHTCPAA
;
A
#
# COMPACT_ATOMS: atom_id res chain seq x y z
N MET A 1 -10.49 3.40 2.10
CA MET A 1 -10.45 4.22 3.32
C MET A 1 -9.09 4.91 3.39
N PRO A 2 -8.98 6.16 3.87
CA PRO A 2 -7.71 6.84 4.04
C PRO A 2 -6.81 6.05 5.01
N LYS A 3 -5.52 5.89 4.69
CA LYS A 3 -4.54 5.37 5.65
C LYS A 3 -4.49 6.32 6.85
N ALA A 4 -4.41 5.78 8.07
CA ALA A 4 -4.19 6.58 9.25
C ALA A 4 -2.75 7.12 9.23
N ILE A 5 -2.59 8.42 8.99
CA ILE A 5 -1.29 9.09 8.95
C ILE A 5 -1.14 9.93 10.21
N GLY A 6 -0.25 9.49 11.09
CA GLY A 6 0.13 10.17 12.32
C GLY A 6 1.40 11.00 12.17
N GLN A 7 1.61 11.92 13.13
CA GLN A 7 2.76 12.84 13.16
C GLN A 7 4.08 12.10 13.41
N ARG A 8 4.05 11.05 14.23
CA ARG A 8 5.14 10.13 14.47
C ARG A 8 4.62 8.72 14.25
N GLN A 9 5.27 7.96 13.37
CA GLN A 9 4.86 6.59 13.03
C GLN A 9 6.06 5.68 12.88
N GLU A 10 5.90 4.43 13.27
CA GLU A 10 6.84 3.39 12.89
C GLU A 10 6.69 3.07 11.41
N ALA A 11 7.82 2.81 10.78
CA ALA A 11 7.95 2.42 9.39
C ALA A 11 9.04 1.36 9.29
N THR A 12 9.04 0.65 8.18
CA THR A 12 10.13 -0.23 7.79
C THR A 12 10.70 0.25 6.46
N VAL A 13 12.02 0.19 6.36
CA VAL A 13 12.72 0.32 5.08
C VAL A 13 13.15 -1.09 4.70
N SER A 14 12.61 -1.59 3.59
CA SER A 14 12.75 -2.97 3.16
C SER A 14 13.64 -3.04 1.93
N HIS A 15 14.54 -4.02 1.89
CA HIS A 15 15.37 -4.36 0.73
C HIS A 15 14.91 -5.70 0.16
N ARG A 16 14.61 -5.73 -1.15
CA ARG A 16 14.19 -6.93 -1.87
C ARG A 16 15.39 -7.83 -2.19
N MET A 17 15.44 -8.98 -1.54
CA MET A 17 16.55 -9.93 -1.62
C MET A 17 16.55 -10.68 -2.96
N ASN A 18 15.38 -11.04 -3.48
CA ASN A 18 15.27 -11.76 -4.74
C ASN A 18 15.19 -10.82 -5.97
N PHE A 19 15.77 -11.28 -7.07
CA PHE A 19 15.63 -10.62 -8.37
C PHE A 19 14.37 -11.08 -9.09
N TRP A 20 14.08 -12.39 -9.04
CA TRP A 20 12.89 -13.03 -9.58
C TRP A 20 11.88 -13.30 -8.48
N GLY A 21 10.62 -12.98 -8.75
CA GLY A 21 9.53 -13.27 -7.84
C GLY A 21 9.27 -14.76 -7.73
N ARG A 22 8.93 -15.23 -6.53
CA ARG A 22 8.63 -16.64 -6.27
C ARG A 22 7.13 -16.87 -6.46
N PRO A 23 6.69 -17.99 -7.07
CA PRO A 23 5.26 -18.32 -7.11
C PRO A 23 4.74 -18.50 -5.68
N SER A 24 3.62 -17.88 -5.35
CA SER A 24 2.99 -18.01 -4.03
C SER A 24 1.47 -18.08 -4.17
N GLY A 25 0.92 -19.26 -4.47
CA GLY A 25 -0.52 -19.47 -4.71
C GLY A 25 -0.95 -19.27 -6.17
N ASN A 26 -2.26 -19.31 -6.42
CA ASN A 26 -2.81 -19.19 -7.78
C ASN A 26 -2.65 -17.76 -8.31
N SER A 27 -1.71 -17.58 -9.24
CA SER A 27 -1.44 -16.32 -9.95
C SER A 27 -0.85 -15.18 -9.11
N THR A 28 -0.15 -15.52 -8.03
CA THR A 28 0.48 -14.54 -7.14
C THR A 28 1.98 -14.76 -7.03
N VAL A 29 2.71 -13.65 -6.90
CA VAL A 29 4.17 -13.61 -6.83
C VAL A 29 4.58 -13.02 -5.49
N SER A 30 5.43 -13.74 -4.76
CA SER A 30 6.05 -13.28 -3.53
C SER A 30 7.47 -12.74 -3.75
N TRP A 31 7.82 -11.80 -2.89
CA TRP A 31 9.13 -11.15 -2.87
C TRP A 31 9.70 -11.28 -1.46
N ASP A 32 10.97 -11.64 -1.37
CA ASP A 32 11.68 -11.75 -0.10
C ASP A 32 12.24 -10.38 0.26
N TYR A 33 11.91 -9.89 1.45
CA TYR A 33 12.41 -8.61 1.95
C TYR A 33 13.20 -8.79 3.23
N LYS A 34 14.30 -8.06 3.35
CA LYS A 34 14.97 -7.79 4.63
C LYS A 34 14.67 -6.36 5.04
N SER A 35 14.08 -6.20 6.21
CA SER A 35 13.52 -4.92 6.66
C SER A 35 14.27 -4.40 7.88
N GLN A 36 14.56 -3.10 7.89
CA GLN A 36 15.07 -2.39 9.06
C GLN A 36 14.01 -1.42 9.58
N LYS A 37 13.88 -1.32 10.90
CA LYS A 37 12.92 -0.41 11.54
C LYS A 37 13.36 1.04 11.34
N TRP A 38 12.39 1.91 11.14
CA TRP A 38 12.60 3.35 10.98
C TRP A 38 11.44 4.12 11.59
N VAL A 39 11.71 5.11 12.44
CA VAL A 39 10.67 6.01 12.95
C VAL A 39 10.58 7.24 12.05
N VAL A 40 9.42 7.41 11.42
CA VAL A 40 9.11 8.58 10.59
C VAL A 40 8.52 9.66 11.50
N LYS A 41 9.26 10.75 11.70
CA LYS A 41 8.75 11.99 12.30
C LYS A 41 8.41 12.96 11.17
N ARG A 42 7.14 13.32 11.04
CA ARG A 42 6.65 14.25 10.03
C ARG A 42 6.89 15.70 10.46
N PRO A 43 7.09 16.62 9.50
CA PRO A 43 7.07 18.05 9.79
C PRO A 43 5.64 18.49 10.15
N ASP A 44 5.53 19.63 10.84
CA ASP A 44 4.24 20.23 11.17
C ASP A 44 3.50 20.69 9.91
N ASP A 45 2.17 20.79 9.99
CA ASP A 45 1.37 21.21 8.85
C ASP A 45 1.73 22.64 8.40
N GLY A 46 1.71 22.88 7.09
CA GLY A 46 2.23 24.11 6.47
C GLY A 46 3.76 24.17 6.29
N SER A 47 4.52 23.30 6.95
CA SER A 47 5.98 23.24 6.77
C SER A 47 6.38 22.51 5.48
N PRO A 48 7.56 22.83 4.89
CA PRO A 48 8.08 22.10 3.75
C PRO A 48 8.37 20.63 4.08
N ALA A 49 8.46 19.79 3.05
CA ALA A 49 8.79 18.37 3.22
C ALA A 49 10.16 18.20 3.89
N LEU A 50 10.24 17.32 4.89
CA LEU A 50 11.48 17.00 5.57
C LEU A 50 12.25 15.96 4.77
N HIS A 51 13.48 16.28 4.39
CA HIS A 51 14.36 15.34 3.71
C HIS A 51 15.14 14.49 4.72
N ARG A 52 15.08 13.17 4.56
CA ARG A 52 15.83 12.21 5.38
C ARG A 52 16.53 11.20 4.50
N THR A 53 17.75 10.85 4.90
CA THR A 53 18.53 9.79 4.27
C THR A 53 18.60 8.61 5.22
N VAL A 54 18.28 7.42 4.72
CA VAL A 54 18.40 6.16 5.44
C VAL A 54 19.37 5.27 4.68
N ARG A 55 20.36 4.69 5.37
CA ARG A 55 21.30 3.75 4.76
C ARG A 55 20.71 2.35 4.81
N CYS A 56 20.67 1.66 3.67
CA CYS A 56 20.20 0.28 3.61
C CYS A 56 21.25 -0.66 4.22
N GLU A 57 20.86 -1.48 5.20
CA GLU A 57 21.76 -2.46 5.84
C GLU A 57 22.19 -3.61 4.92
N VAL A 58 21.51 -3.81 3.78
CA VAL A 58 21.81 -4.90 2.84
C VAL A 58 22.79 -4.48 1.77
N CYS A 59 22.46 -3.43 1.01
CA CYS A 59 23.29 -2.97 -0.12
C CYS A 59 24.13 -1.73 0.19
N ASN A 60 24.05 -1.22 1.42
CA ASN A 60 24.81 -0.05 1.90
C ASN A 60 24.49 1.27 1.18
N GLN A 61 23.47 1.30 0.30
CA GLN A 61 23.06 2.49 -0.45
C GLN A 61 22.38 3.52 0.45
N SER A 62 22.64 4.80 0.18
CA SER A 62 21.99 5.94 0.83
C SER A 62 20.66 6.27 0.16
N LEU A 63 19.56 5.92 0.81
CA LEU A 63 18.20 6.10 0.32
C LEU A 63 17.67 7.46 0.78
N ARG A 64 17.44 8.37 -0.17
CA ARG A 64 16.89 9.70 0.11
C ARG A 64 15.37 9.68 0.00
N TYR A 65 14.72 10.15 1.07
CA TYR A 65 13.28 10.28 1.20
C TYR A 65 12.87 11.72 1.51
N ALA A 66 11.72 12.13 0.99
CA ALA A 66 11.00 13.33 1.37
C ALA A 66 9.74 12.92 2.14
N ILE A 67 9.65 13.39 3.38
CA ILE A 67 8.58 13.13 4.33
C ILE A 67 7.67 14.35 4.35
N HIS A 68 6.43 14.17 3.91
CA HIS A 68 5.41 15.21 3.88
C HIS A 68 4.65 15.25 5.21
N SER A 69 4.14 16.44 5.56
CA SER A 69 3.23 16.61 6.69
C SER A 69 1.95 15.78 6.51
N VAL A 70 1.15 15.67 7.58
CA VAL A 70 -0.13 14.94 7.53
C VAL A 70 -1.07 15.62 6.54
N GLU A 71 -1.22 16.94 6.64
CA GLU A 71 -2.05 17.73 5.73
C GLU A 71 -1.58 17.63 4.27
N ALA A 72 -0.29 17.83 4.02
CA ALA A 72 0.26 17.75 2.66
C ALA A 72 -0.01 16.37 2.03
N THR A 73 0.10 15.30 2.83
CA THR A 73 -0.21 13.95 2.37
C THR A 73 -1.71 13.77 2.09
N ARG A 74 -2.59 14.27 2.96
CA ARG A 74 -4.05 14.24 2.75
C ARG A 74 -4.45 14.98 1.48
N ARG A 75 -3.87 16.17 1.24
CA ARG A 75 -4.09 16.96 0.01
C ARG A 75 -3.65 16.18 -1.23
N ARG A 76 -2.48 15.53 -1.20
CA ARG A 76 -2.01 14.67 -2.31
C ARG A 76 -2.93 13.49 -2.55
N GLN A 77 -3.37 12.79 -1.51
CA GLN A 77 -4.36 11.72 -1.62
C GLN A 77 -5.69 12.23 -2.20
N ALA A 78 -6.17 13.40 -1.79
CA ALA A 78 -7.40 13.99 -2.32
C ALA A 78 -7.28 14.31 -3.82
N ARG A 79 -6.17 14.92 -4.26
CA ARG A 79 -5.90 15.16 -5.69
C ARG A 79 -5.85 13.87 -6.50
N ARG A 80 -5.21 12.82 -5.96
CA ARG A 80 -5.15 11.50 -6.61
C ARG A 80 -6.54 10.85 -6.69
N ARG A 81 -7.37 10.96 -5.65
CA ARG A 81 -8.78 10.53 -5.72
C ARG A 81 -9.57 11.28 -6.76
N ALA A 82 -9.40 12.61 -6.84
CA ALA A 82 -10.03 13.42 -7.87
C ALA A 82 -9.64 12.94 -9.28
N GLY A 83 -8.35 12.65 -9.51
CA GLY A 83 -7.88 12.05 -10.76
C GLY A 83 -8.49 10.66 -11.02
N ALA A 84 -8.62 9.83 -9.99
CA ALA A 84 -9.25 8.51 -10.12
C ALA A 84 -10.74 8.63 -10.52
N TYR A 85 -11.48 9.55 -9.89
CA TYR A 85 -12.87 9.82 -10.23
C TYR A 85 -13.02 10.43 -11.62
N ALA A 86 -12.13 11.35 -12.01
CA ALA A 86 -12.14 11.92 -13.36
C ALA A 86 -11.91 10.84 -14.42
N GLY A 87 -10.95 9.93 -14.21
CA GLY A 87 -10.73 8.78 -15.09
C GLY A 87 -11.97 7.87 -15.18
N LEU A 88 -12.63 7.60 -14.05
CA LEU A 88 -13.89 6.85 -14.03
C LEU A 88 -15.01 7.54 -14.81
N VAL A 89 -15.17 8.85 -14.66
CA VAL A 89 -16.19 9.61 -15.42
C VAL A 89 -15.91 9.54 -16.93
N VAL A 90 -14.66 9.74 -17.35
CA VAL A 90 -14.27 9.62 -18.77
C VAL A 90 -14.58 8.22 -19.31
N LEU A 91 -14.26 7.18 -18.54
CA LEU A 91 -14.58 5.80 -18.88
C LEU A 91 -16.09 5.59 -19.06
N LEU A 92 -16.91 6.05 -18.11
CA LEU A 92 -18.36 5.88 -18.16
C LEU A 92 -19.00 6.65 -19.32
N VAL A 93 -18.59 7.89 -19.57
CA VAL A 93 -19.07 8.70 -20.70
C VAL A 93 -18.66 8.08 -22.03
N SER A 94 -17.47 7.47 -22.11
CA SER A 94 -17.04 6.78 -23.33
C SER A 94 -17.82 5.48 -23.53
N LEU A 95 -18.12 4.73 -22.47
CA LEU A 95 -18.96 3.53 -22.55
C LEU A 95 -20.39 3.84 -23.01
N THR A 96 -21.01 4.94 -22.56
CA THR A 96 -22.33 5.35 -23.08
C THR A 96 -22.25 5.80 -24.54
N GLY A 97 -21.09 6.31 -24.96
CA GLY A 97 -20.77 6.56 -26.36
C GLY A 97 -20.91 5.31 -27.25
N LEU A 98 -20.58 4.11 -26.74
CA LEU A 98 -20.70 2.83 -27.46
C LEU A 98 -22.16 2.42 -27.75
N ILE A 99 -23.11 2.83 -26.92
CA ILE A 99 -24.53 2.46 -27.06
C ILE A 99 -25.14 3.10 -28.33
N ASN A 100 -24.57 4.22 -28.80
CA ASN A 100 -25.06 4.99 -29.94
C ASN A 100 -24.17 4.84 -31.20
N VAL A 101 -23.49 3.69 -31.35
CA VAL A 101 -22.46 3.49 -32.41
C VAL A 101 -22.99 2.88 -33.70
N THR A 102 -24.27 2.47 -33.75
CA THR A 102 -24.83 1.78 -34.93
C THR A 102 -24.66 2.53 -36.26
N ASP A 103 -24.56 3.87 -36.23
CA ASP A 103 -24.27 4.72 -37.40
C ASP A 103 -23.04 5.64 -37.22
N ALA A 104 -22.16 5.33 -36.28
CA ALA A 104 -21.03 6.19 -35.95
C ALA A 104 -19.85 5.99 -36.92
N GLY A 105 -19.38 7.08 -37.53
CA GLY A 105 -18.17 7.06 -38.36
C GLY A 105 -16.90 6.64 -37.59
N PRO A 106 -15.83 6.21 -38.30
CA PRO A 106 -14.63 5.62 -37.71
C PRO A 106 -13.93 6.52 -36.69
N VAL A 107 -13.98 7.84 -36.89
CA VAL A 107 -13.42 8.83 -35.96
C VAL A 107 -14.09 8.76 -34.58
N ARG A 108 -15.42 8.63 -34.55
CA ARG A 108 -16.17 8.56 -33.28
C ARG A 108 -15.91 7.26 -32.54
N ILE A 109 -15.75 6.15 -33.28
CA ILE A 109 -15.35 4.85 -32.70
C ILE A 109 -13.95 4.98 -32.07
N ALA A 110 -12.99 5.54 -32.79
CA ALA A 110 -11.62 5.71 -32.30
C ALA A 110 -11.56 6.59 -31.04
N LEU A 111 -12.30 7.71 -31.01
CA LEU A 111 -12.39 8.58 -29.83
C LEU A 111 -13.01 7.86 -28.63
N THR A 112 -14.06 7.08 -28.88
CA THR A 112 -14.73 6.30 -27.83
C THR A 112 -13.80 5.25 -27.22
N VAL A 113 -13.14 4.46 -28.06
CA VAL A 113 -12.17 3.45 -27.61
C VAL A 113 -11.00 4.10 -26.85
N THR A 114 -10.48 5.20 -27.37
CA THR A 114 -9.40 5.95 -26.72
C THR A 114 -9.83 6.48 -25.36
N GLY A 115 -11.04 7.03 -25.25
CA GLY A 115 -11.61 7.51 -23.99
C GLY A 115 -11.77 6.40 -22.95
N ILE A 116 -12.22 5.21 -23.36
CA ILE A 116 -12.30 4.02 -22.49
C ILE A 116 -10.92 3.66 -21.94
N LEU A 117 -9.93 3.50 -22.83
CA LEU A 117 -8.58 3.09 -22.43
C LEU A 117 -7.92 4.14 -21.54
N ALA A 118 -7.99 5.42 -21.93
CA ALA A 118 -7.41 6.52 -21.17
C ALA A 118 -8.10 6.66 -19.80
N GLY A 119 -9.44 6.62 -19.75
CA GLY A 119 -10.20 6.69 -18.51
C GLY A 119 -9.87 5.55 -17.55
N ALA A 120 -9.80 4.31 -18.05
CA ALA A 120 -9.45 3.14 -17.28
C ALA A 120 -8.02 3.22 -16.72
N VAL A 121 -7.03 3.57 -17.55
CA VAL A 121 -5.61 3.67 -17.14
C VAL A 121 -5.43 4.78 -16.11
N VAL A 122 -5.96 5.98 -16.37
CA VAL A 122 -5.86 7.12 -15.43
C VAL A 122 -6.55 6.78 -14.11
N GLY A 123 -7.77 6.24 -14.17
CA GLY A 123 -8.53 5.80 -13.00
C GLY A 123 -7.74 4.82 -12.14
N TRP A 124 -7.21 3.77 -12.76
CA TRP A 124 -6.42 2.73 -12.12
C TRP A 124 -5.12 3.27 -11.49
N VAL A 125 -4.31 4.01 -12.24
CA VAL A 125 -3.03 4.55 -11.77
C VAL A 125 -3.24 5.53 -10.61
N CYS A 126 -4.21 6.44 -10.72
CA CYS A 126 -4.52 7.38 -9.65
C CYS A 126 -5.05 6.68 -8.39
N MET A 127 -5.86 5.64 -8.56
CA MET A 127 -6.36 4.86 -7.43
C MET A 127 -5.24 4.10 -6.73
N LEU A 128 -4.38 3.39 -7.47
CA LEU A 128 -3.18 2.74 -6.91
C LEU A 128 -2.32 3.75 -6.18
N ALA A 129 -1.98 4.87 -6.83
CA ALA A 129 -1.17 5.92 -6.23
C ALA A 129 -1.79 6.45 -4.93
N THR A 130 -3.11 6.51 -4.82
CA THR A 130 -3.79 6.89 -3.56
C THR A 130 -3.61 5.85 -2.48
N MET A 131 -3.78 4.56 -2.79
CA MET A 131 -3.67 3.47 -1.81
C MET A 131 -2.25 3.35 -1.24
N TYR A 132 -1.24 3.57 -2.06
CA TYR A 132 0.17 3.48 -1.64
C TYR A 132 0.76 4.80 -1.13
N ASP A 133 0.02 5.93 -1.16
CA ASP A 133 0.55 7.21 -0.67
C ASP A 133 0.63 7.22 0.86
N THR A 134 1.81 6.93 1.37
CA THR A 134 2.16 7.02 2.80
C THR A 134 2.66 8.40 3.18
N GLY A 135 2.74 9.36 2.25
CA GLY A 135 3.36 10.67 2.51
C GLY A 135 4.88 10.61 2.66
N VAL A 136 5.49 9.47 2.39
CA VAL A 136 6.94 9.33 2.21
C VAL A 136 7.16 9.08 0.71
N THR A 137 8.03 9.90 0.11
CA THR A 137 8.35 9.82 -1.32
C THR A 137 9.86 9.75 -1.49
N GLY A 138 10.35 9.18 -2.59
CA GLY A 138 11.79 9.00 -2.83
C GLY A 138 12.12 7.60 -3.30
N HIS A 139 13.35 7.14 -3.01
CA HIS A 139 13.91 5.88 -3.51
C HIS A 139 12.98 4.68 -3.27
N GLY A 140 12.22 4.29 -4.29
CA GLY A 140 11.36 3.09 -4.26
C GLY A 140 10.04 3.20 -3.50
N ALA A 141 9.63 4.39 -3.06
CA ALA A 141 8.35 4.57 -2.37
C ALA A 141 7.11 4.43 -3.30
N GLY A 142 7.30 4.33 -4.62
CA GLY A 142 6.21 4.43 -5.61
C GLY A 142 5.77 3.13 -6.28
N TRP A 143 6.61 2.07 -6.33
CA TRP A 143 6.32 0.88 -7.12
C TRP A 143 7.00 -0.40 -6.60
N PRO A 144 6.32 -1.21 -5.76
CA PRO A 144 6.90 -2.38 -5.09
C PRO A 144 7.49 -3.44 -6.04
N GLY A 145 6.91 -3.60 -7.24
CA GLY A 145 7.38 -4.54 -8.25
C GLY A 145 8.69 -4.13 -8.96
N ALA A 146 8.95 -2.83 -9.10
CA ALA A 146 10.08 -2.34 -9.89
C ALA A 146 11.28 -1.94 -9.02
N THR A 147 11.07 -1.58 -7.75
CA THR A 147 12.13 -1.02 -6.91
C THR A 147 12.70 -2.05 -5.94
N LYS A 148 14.03 -2.02 -5.76
CA LYS A 148 14.72 -2.86 -4.78
C LYS A 148 14.47 -2.44 -3.34
N HIS A 149 14.09 -1.18 -3.13
CA HIS A 149 13.78 -0.64 -1.81
C HIS A 149 12.30 -0.29 -1.75
N ALA A 150 11.69 -0.52 -0.59
CA ALA A 150 10.34 -0.11 -0.29
C ALA A 150 10.31 0.53 1.11
N VAL A 151 9.41 1.50 1.29
CA VAL A 151 9.10 2.04 2.61
C VAL A 151 7.65 1.72 2.90
N GLU A 152 7.43 1.06 4.02
CA GLU A 152 6.10 0.70 4.47
C GLU A 152 5.85 1.31 5.84
N LEU A 153 4.67 1.89 6.04
CA LEU A 153 4.25 2.31 7.38
C LEU A 153 3.80 1.07 8.13
N VAL A 154 4.34 0.88 9.33
CA VAL A 154 3.81 -0.10 10.26
C VAL A 154 2.57 0.54 10.87
N GLU A 155 1.41 -0.06 10.66
CA GLU A 155 0.22 0.37 11.41
C GLU A 155 0.55 0.17 12.90
N PRO A 156 0.40 1.18 13.77
CA PRO A 156 0.59 0.96 15.20
C PRO A 156 -0.35 -0.17 15.65
N ARG A 157 0.16 -1.11 16.46
CA ARG A 157 -0.64 -2.17 17.07
C ARG A 157 -1.88 -1.52 17.69
N PRO A 158 -3.10 -1.91 17.28
CA PRO A 158 -4.30 -1.41 17.94
C PRO A 158 -4.17 -1.67 19.44
N GLU A 159 -4.39 -0.65 20.26
CA GLU A 159 -4.43 -0.82 21.72
C GLU A 159 -5.44 -1.94 22.04
N GLY A 160 -4.97 -2.98 22.73
CA GLY A 160 -5.79 -4.17 23.06
C GLY A 160 -5.54 -5.46 22.26
N MET A 161 -4.54 -5.51 21.37
CA MET A 161 -4.15 -6.75 20.66
C MET A 161 -2.79 -7.30 21.14
N PRO A 162 -2.74 -8.04 22.27
CA PRO A 162 -1.50 -8.66 22.77
C PRO A 162 -0.92 -9.70 21.81
N GLU A 163 0.31 -10.17 22.08
CA GLU A 163 0.86 -11.30 21.34
C GLU A 163 0.02 -12.56 21.60
N LEU A 164 -0.37 -13.25 20.54
CA LEU A 164 -1.08 -14.52 20.61
C LEU A 164 -0.05 -15.63 20.87
N VAL A 165 0.27 -15.83 22.15
CA VAL A 165 1.21 -16.87 22.61
C VAL A 165 0.47 -17.83 23.53
N CYS A 166 0.59 -19.12 23.28
CA CYS A 166 0.10 -20.12 24.23
C CYS A 166 0.99 -20.11 25.48
N GLU A 167 0.39 -19.89 26.64
CA GLU A 167 1.11 -19.89 27.92
C GLU A 167 1.68 -21.27 28.30
N ARG A 168 1.14 -22.36 27.74
CA ARG A 168 1.54 -23.73 28.08
C ARG A 168 2.74 -24.22 27.28
N CYS A 169 2.72 -24.03 25.96
CA CYS A 169 3.75 -24.57 25.06
C CYS A 169 4.61 -23.49 24.38
N GLY A 170 4.30 -22.20 24.60
CA GLY A 170 5.01 -21.10 23.96
C GLY A 170 4.75 -20.94 22.46
N HIS A 171 3.80 -21.70 21.88
CA HIS A 171 3.40 -21.57 20.48
C HIS A 171 2.93 -20.14 20.20
N ARG A 172 3.52 -19.51 19.18
CA ARG A 172 3.18 -18.17 18.73
C ARG A 172 2.32 -18.28 17.49
N GLU A 173 1.08 -17.81 17.56
CA GLU A 173 0.22 -17.77 16.40
C GLU A 173 0.48 -16.48 15.60
N GLU A 174 1.08 -16.63 14.43
CA GLU A 174 1.28 -15.52 13.50
C GLU A 174 -0.01 -15.22 12.74
N TYR A 175 -0.20 -13.94 12.43
CA TYR A 175 -1.29 -13.50 11.58
C TYR A 175 -0.80 -12.37 10.67
N PRO A 176 -1.39 -12.24 9.47
CA PRO A 176 -0.91 -11.27 8.49
C PRO A 176 -0.98 -9.85 9.04
N TRP A 177 0.19 -9.30 9.31
CA TRP A 177 0.42 -7.89 9.56
C TRP A 177 0.79 -7.23 8.24
N GLY A 178 -0.20 -6.79 7.49
CA GLY A 178 0.07 -6.04 6.26
C GLY A 178 -0.05 -4.55 6.49
N SER A 179 1.01 -3.82 6.12
CA SER A 179 1.14 -2.36 6.03
C SER A 179 0.11 -1.65 5.12
N GLN A 180 -0.89 -2.38 4.61
CA GLN A 180 -1.81 -1.93 3.57
C GLN A 180 -3.26 -2.36 3.75
N TYR A 181 -3.59 -3.06 4.83
CA TYR A 181 -4.95 -3.58 4.93
C TYR A 181 -5.96 -2.53 5.38
N ARG A 182 -7.22 -2.75 4.99
CA ARG A 182 -8.35 -1.87 5.27
C ARG A 182 -8.57 -1.79 6.79
N LYS A 183 -9.06 -0.66 7.31
CA LYS A 183 -9.47 -0.51 8.73
C LYS A 183 -10.31 -1.73 9.16
N GLY A 184 -9.94 -2.38 10.27
CA GLY A 184 -10.61 -3.58 10.81
C GLY A 184 -10.16 -4.92 10.21
N PHE A 185 -9.32 -4.94 9.17
CA PHE A 185 -8.79 -6.20 8.63
C PHE A 185 -7.82 -6.86 9.61
N VAL A 186 -6.89 -6.11 10.19
CA VAL A 186 -5.93 -6.62 11.19
C VAL A 186 -6.67 -7.18 12.39
N GLU A 187 -7.74 -6.52 12.83
CA GLU A 187 -8.62 -7.01 13.90
C GLU A 187 -9.31 -8.33 13.54
N LYS A 188 -9.84 -8.45 12.32
CA LYS A 188 -10.45 -9.70 11.84
C LYS A 188 -9.43 -10.84 11.74
N GLN A 189 -8.21 -10.55 11.27
CA GLN A 189 -7.14 -11.55 11.22
C GLN A 189 -6.65 -11.94 12.62
N TYR A 190 -6.58 -10.97 13.53
CA TYR A 190 -6.26 -11.20 14.93
C TYR A 190 -7.29 -12.11 15.59
N GLN A 191 -8.58 -11.83 15.43
CA GLN A 191 -9.65 -12.69 15.95
C GLN A 191 -9.58 -14.10 15.37
N ALA A 192 -9.39 -14.22 14.05
CA ALA A 192 -9.24 -15.53 13.41
C ALA A 192 -8.02 -16.30 13.93
N ALA A 193 -6.91 -15.61 14.22
CA ALA A 193 -5.71 -16.20 14.81
C ALA A 193 -5.91 -16.56 16.28
N ALA A 194 -6.59 -15.71 17.05
CA ALA A 194 -6.95 -15.99 18.44
C ALA A 194 -7.78 -17.28 18.52
N THR A 195 -8.78 -17.43 17.66
CA THR A 195 -9.57 -18.67 17.56
C THR A 195 -8.72 -19.88 17.15
N ARG A 196 -7.72 -19.73 16.27
CA ARG A 196 -6.79 -20.83 15.96
C ARG A 196 -5.91 -21.20 17.14
N LEU A 197 -5.43 -20.21 17.89
CA LEU A 197 -4.64 -20.43 19.10
C LEU A 197 -5.47 -21.11 20.21
N GLU A 198 -6.72 -20.69 20.40
CA GLU A 198 -7.66 -21.33 21.35
C GLU A 198 -7.90 -22.80 21.02
N ASN A 199 -8.01 -23.11 19.73
CA ASN A 199 -8.21 -24.48 19.25
C ASN A 199 -6.89 -25.24 19.04
N HIS A 200 -5.73 -24.62 19.26
CA HIS A 200 -4.46 -25.31 19.08
C HIS A 200 -4.29 -26.36 20.18
N THR A 201 -3.77 -27.52 19.80
CA THR A 201 -3.47 -28.58 20.75
C THR A 201 -2.00 -28.48 21.13
N CYS A 202 -1.71 -28.29 22.41
CA CYS A 202 -0.32 -28.32 22.87
C CYS A 202 0.25 -29.73 22.66
N PRO A 203 1.43 -29.87 22.05
CA PRO A 203 2.15 -31.13 22.16
C PRO A 203 2.38 -31.41 23.65
N ALA A 204 2.05 -32.62 24.11
CA ALA A 204 2.28 -33.02 25.49
C ALA A 204 3.77 -32.82 25.82
N ALA A 205 4.04 -32.19 26.97
CA ALA A 205 5.38 -31.96 27.48
C ALA A 205 6.14 -33.27 27.70
#